data_AF-A0A0U1L0F0-F1
#
_entry.id   AF-A0A0U1L0F0-F1
#
_cell.length_a   1.000
_cell.length_b   1.000
_cell.length_c   1.000
_cell.angle_alpha   90.00
_cell.angle_beta   90.00
_cell.angle_gamma   90.00
#
_symmetry.space_group_name_H-M   'P 1'
#
loop_
_entity.id
_entity.type
_entity.pdbx_description
1 polymer ?
#
loop_
_entity_poly.entity_id
_entity_poly.type
_entity_poly.pdbx_seq_one_letter_code
_entity_poly.pdbx_strand_id
1 'polypeptide(L)' 'MSSNLIPMGIFGKPEDVADAVLFLASVKAKYITGQVLNVDGGMVMF' A
#
# COMPACT_ATOMS: atom_id res chain seq x y z
N MET A 1 -20.69 7.12 2.79
CA MET A 1 -20.68 5.73 3.28
C MET A 1 -19.48 5.59 4.19
N SER A 2 -19.67 5.29 5.48
CA SER A 2 -18.57 5.15 6.43
C SER A 2 -17.81 3.85 6.12
N SER A 3 -16.62 3.97 5.54
CA SER A 3 -15.69 2.86 5.31
C SER A 3 -15.07 2.44 6.64
N ASN A 4 -15.87 1.90 7.56
CA ASN A 4 -15.42 1.47 8.89
C ASN A 4 -14.32 0.39 8.86
N LEU A 5 -14.10 -0.23 7.69
CA LEU A 5 -13.07 -1.23 7.45
C LEU A 5 -11.75 -0.62 6.97
N ILE A 6 -11.70 0.65 6.58
CA ILE A 6 -10.48 1.32 6.13
C ILE A 6 -10.10 2.34 7.21
N PRO A 7 -9.10 2.07 8.07
CA PRO A 7 -8.66 2.98 9.12
C PRO A 7 -8.35 4.40 8.63
N MET A 8 -7.79 4.54 7.41
CA MET A 8 -7.56 5.85 6.80
C MET A 8 -8.85 6.62 6.42
N GLY A 9 -10.01 5.96 6.43
CA GLY A 9 -11.31 6.60 6.14
C GLY A 9 -11.50 7.03 4.68
N ILE A 10 -10.56 6.71 3.80
CA ILE A 10 -10.57 7.08 2.37
C ILE A 10 -10.32 5.85 1.50
N PHE A 11 -10.94 5.82 0.33
CA PHE A 11 -10.59 4.85 -0.70
C PHE A 11 -9.27 5.25 -1.35
N GLY A 12 -8.37 4.28 -1.49
CA GLY A 12 -7.18 4.44 -2.30
C GLY A 12 -7.54 4.66 -3.78
N LYS A 13 -6.59 5.24 -4.49
CA LYS A 13 -6.63 5.45 -5.95
C LYS A 13 -5.60 4.54 -6.62
N PRO A 14 -5.71 4.31 -7.94
CA PRO A 14 -4.71 3.54 -8.67
C PRO A 14 -3.27 4.04 -8.48
N GLU A 15 -3.10 5.35 -8.29
CA GLU A 15 -1.79 5.97 -8.09
C GLU A 15 -1.11 5.53 -6.79
N ASP A 16 -1.88 5.23 -5.74
CA ASP A 16 -1.31 4.78 -4.45
C ASP A 16 -0.57 3.44 -4.61
N VAL A 17 -1.09 2.54 -5.45
CA VAL A 17 -0.43 1.28 -5.81
C VAL A 17 0.75 1.52 -6.74
N ALA A 18 0.59 2.42 -7.72
CA ALA A 18 1.66 2.76 -8.66
C ALA A 18 2.90 3.32 -7.95
N ASP A 19 2.71 4.19 -6.95
CA ASP A 19 3.80 4.77 -6.17
C ASP A 19 4.50 3.71 -5.30
N ALA A 20 3.76 2.76 -4.73
CA ALA A 20 4.34 1.64 -3.99
C ALA A 20 5.19 0.73 -4.90
N VAL A 21 4.71 0.45 -6.12
CA VAL A 21 5.47 -0.30 -7.12
C VAL A 21 6.70 0.48 -7.57
N LEU A 22 6.57 1.78 -7.81
CA LEU A 22 7.69 2.65 -8.19
C LEU A 22 8.78 2.65 -7.11
N PHE A 23 8.41 2.70 -5.83
CA PHE A 23 9.35 2.56 -4.73
C PHE A 23 10.08 1.21 -4.78
N LEU A 24 9.35 0.10 -4.89
CA LEU A 24 9.92 -1.25 -4.94
C LEU A 24 10.82 -1.48 -6.16
N ALA A 25 10.52 -0.84 -7.29
CA ALA A 25 11.34 -0.89 -8.50
C ALA A 25 12.60 0.01 -8.41
N SER A 26 12.64 0.95 -7.45
CA SER A 26 13.72 1.91 -7.32
C SER A 26 14.93 1.34 -6.56
N VAL A 27 16.09 1.99 -6.72
CA VAL A 27 17.31 1.67 -5.94
C VAL A 27 17.13 1.83 -4.43
N LYS A 28 16.08 2.52 -3.98
CA LYS A 28 15.78 2.70 -2.55
C LYS A 28 15.34 1.39 -1.90
N ALA A 29 14.75 0.47 -2.66
CA ALA A 29 14.29 -0.84 -2.19
C ALA A 29 15.32 -1.97 -2.41
N LYS A 30 16.58 -1.66 -2.74
CA LYS A 30 17.59 -2.65 -3.20
C LYS A 30 17.87 -3.84 -2.26
N TYR A 31 17.44 -3.77 -1.00
CA TYR A 31 17.65 -4.80 0.01
C TYR A 31 16.32 -5.36 0.57
N ILE A 32 15.20 -5.04 -0.08
CA ILE A 32 13.88 -5.56 0.27
C ILE A 32 13.54 -6.65 -0.74
N THR A 33 13.37 -7.87 -0.26
CA THR A 33 12.98 -9.03 -1.08
C THR A 33 12.16 -10.02 -0.26
N GLY A 34 11.32 -10.81 -0.94
CA GLY A 34 10.47 -11.83 -0.31
C GLY A 34 9.36 -11.27 0.59
N GLN A 35 9.03 -9.98 0.47
CA GLN A 35 8.00 -9.33 1.27
C GLN A 35 6.73 -9.08 0.46
N VAL A 36 5.59 -9.11 1.14
CA VAL A 36 4.31 -8.63 0.61
C VAL A 36 4.06 -7.25 1.20
N LEU A 37 3.76 -6.27 0.34
CA LEU A 37 3.43 -4.90 0.75
C LEU A 37 1.94 -4.64 0.55
N ASN A 38 1.19 -4.49 1.64
CA ASN A 38 -0.21 -4.10 1.60
C ASN A 38 -0.35 -2.60 1.27
N VAL A 39 -1.19 -2.29 0.30
CA VAL A 39 -1.56 -0.92 -0.10
C VAL A 39 -3.08 -0.81 -0.07
N ASP A 40 -3.66 -0.80 1.13
CA ASP A 40 -5.11 -0.98 1.33
C ASP A 40 -5.72 0.01 2.33
N GLY A 41 -4.99 1.06 2.70
CA GLY A 41 -5.43 2.03 3.70
C GLY A 41 -5.61 1.46 5.11
N GLY A 42 -4.99 0.31 5.40
CA GLY A 42 -5.04 -0.40 6.68
C GLY A 42 -6.19 -1.40 6.79
N MET A 43 -6.78 -1.82 5.67
CA MET A 43 -7.97 -2.69 5.66
C MET A 43 -7.69 -4.09 6.21
N VAL A 44 -6.48 -4.60 6.01
CA VAL A 44 -6.04 -5.90 6.52
C VAL A 44 -4.87 -5.70 7.48
N MET A 45 -5.09 -6.01 8.77
CA MET A 45 -4.03 -6.16 9.77
C MET A 45 -4.14 -7.55 10.40
N PHE A 46 -3.20 -8.44 10.07
CA PHE A 46 -2.93 -9.65 10.85
C PHE A 46 -1.46 -9.61 11.28
#